data_AF-A0A7C3GY89-F1
#
_entry.id   AF-A0A7C3GY89-F1
#
_cell.length_a   1.000
_cell.length_b   1.000
_cell.length_c   1.000
_cell.angle_alpha   90.00
_cell.angle_beta   90.00
_cell.angle_gamma   90.00
#
_symmetry.space_group_name_H-M   'P 1'
#
loop_
_entity.id
_entity.type
_entity.pdbx_description
1 polymer ?
#
loop_
_entity_poly.entity_id
_entity_poly.type
_entity_poly.pdbx_seq_one_letter_code
_entity_poly.pdbx_strand_id
1 'polypeptide(L)'
;MKIIHGNIPSAQKWRVMVLLAPTNGVTLAWQIGRMLAQANHGSVLAAVIVEDDGEVAAAQQTLAEIGRTCSENTAHDLLILKPTANPSKALKKFIAAARVDLLIADTDAPLWQYLDKLPCTVATLRGSRDRNASVLTQGIHNILMPTSGGPHSVHALQFLVQLPQTITLEALYVGRTSQGQHEKALGQARLDQMFEIADCGTRVQSKVVLAEHPIQGIVEQASQGHDLVVLGASQETSLDKALFGDVVTSVVRESKVPVLVVKQPQRLAADLADALDWRLQRIFPRLTPERRRDVYVKIRENAQPDLDYFVLITLASLIAALGLVLNSSATIIGAMLVAPLMSPIVATGLAMILGDGRFLRFAFGTAVRGVLIAIAAGVVIGLMPGNSLSAAVLVRTAPTLIDLAVAFFSGLAGAFALSYWEAEGALPGVAIAASLVPPLASSGIALAEGEWRLGLGALILFITNYLMIALAAALVFLVFGF
;
A
#
# COMPACT_ATOMS: atom_id res chain seq x y z
N MET A 1 -2.77 15.50 -33.32
CA MET A 1 -1.73 15.41 -34.35
C MET A 1 -2.41 15.06 -35.66
N LYS A 2 -1.93 15.56 -36.80
CA LYS A 2 -2.37 15.05 -38.11
C LYS A 2 -1.37 13.98 -38.57
N ILE A 3 -1.86 12.80 -38.91
CA ILE A 3 -1.03 11.75 -39.52
C ILE A 3 -0.84 12.15 -40.98
N ILE A 4 0.41 12.35 -41.38
CA ILE A 4 0.77 12.63 -42.78
C ILE A 4 1.01 11.32 -43.53
N HIS A 5 1.59 10.33 -42.84
CA HIS A 5 1.92 9.03 -43.41
C HIS A 5 1.69 7.91 -42.37
N GLY A 6 1.17 6.77 -42.82
CA GLY A 6 0.90 5.57 -42.02
C GLY A 6 -0.53 5.50 -41.48
N ASN A 7 -0.86 4.43 -40.76
CA ASN A 7 -2.16 4.27 -40.11
C ASN A 7 -1.98 3.64 -38.72
N ILE A 8 -2.99 3.77 -37.85
CA ILE A 8 -2.99 3.14 -36.52
C ILE A 8 -3.67 1.77 -36.65
N PRO A 9 -3.05 0.67 -36.18
CA PRO A 9 -3.70 -0.65 -36.20
C PRO A 9 -4.95 -0.69 -35.33
N SER A 10 -5.99 -1.37 -35.83
CA SER A 10 -7.26 -1.59 -35.14
C SER A 10 -7.18 -2.65 -34.03
N ALA A 11 -6.19 -3.54 -34.07
CA ALA A 11 -5.98 -4.58 -33.05
C ALA A 11 -5.45 -3.98 -31.73
N GLN A 12 -6.11 -4.33 -30.62
CA GLN A 12 -5.79 -3.81 -29.30
C GLN A 12 -4.71 -4.67 -28.62
N LYS A 13 -3.45 -4.37 -28.91
CA LYS A 13 -2.28 -4.93 -28.22
C LYS A 13 -1.58 -3.85 -27.39
N TRP A 14 -0.79 -4.26 -26.39
CA TRP A 14 0.09 -3.35 -25.65
C TRP A 14 0.99 -2.59 -26.63
N ARG A 15 1.11 -1.28 -26.48
CA ARG A 15 1.68 -0.42 -27.53
C ARG A 15 2.74 0.53 -26.99
N VAL A 16 3.94 0.38 -27.53
CA VAL A 16 5.06 1.29 -27.29
C VAL A 16 5.15 2.27 -28.44
N MET A 17 5.10 3.57 -28.15
CA MET A 17 5.36 4.61 -29.13
C MET A 17 6.77 5.17 -28.91
N VAL A 18 7.61 5.14 -29.93
CA VAL A 18 8.94 5.76 -29.89
C VAL A 18 8.89 7.07 -30.67
N LEU A 19 9.14 8.19 -29.99
CA LEU A 19 9.26 9.50 -30.61
C LEU A 19 10.68 9.74 -31.12
N LEU A 20 10.76 10.12 -32.39
CA LEU A 20 12.00 10.27 -33.14
C LEU A 20 12.05 11.66 -33.80
N ALA A 21 13.27 12.18 -33.97
CA ALA A 21 13.52 13.39 -34.74
C ALA A 21 13.74 13.05 -36.23
N PRO A 22 13.41 13.96 -37.17
CA PRO A 22 13.50 13.68 -38.62
C PRO A 22 14.86 13.22 -39.13
N THR A 23 15.95 13.60 -38.46
CA THR A 23 17.33 13.35 -38.88
C THR A 23 18.06 12.33 -38.00
N ASN A 24 17.40 11.79 -36.97
CA ASN A 24 17.97 10.76 -36.11
C ASN A 24 17.56 9.39 -36.67
N GLY A 25 18.53 8.63 -37.19
CA GLY A 25 18.31 7.25 -37.64
C GLY A 25 17.97 6.30 -36.49
N VAL A 26 18.61 5.12 -36.44
CA VAL A 26 18.36 4.13 -35.38
C VAL A 26 18.92 4.63 -34.05
N THR A 27 18.07 4.79 -33.03
CA THR A 27 18.45 5.29 -31.70
C THR A 27 18.37 4.20 -30.62
N LEU A 28 19.05 4.41 -29.49
CA LEU A 28 18.92 3.53 -28.32
C LEU A 28 17.48 3.49 -27.80
N ALA A 29 16.75 4.63 -27.87
CA ALA A 29 15.33 4.69 -27.53
C ALA A 29 14.47 3.75 -28.40
N TRP A 30 14.79 3.66 -29.70
CA TRP A 30 14.14 2.71 -30.61
C TRP A 30 14.44 1.25 -30.22
N GLN A 31 15.69 0.92 -29.94
CA GLN A 31 16.08 -0.43 -29.52
C GLN A 31 15.37 -0.85 -28.21
N ILE A 32 15.35 0.03 -27.20
CA ILE A 32 14.64 -0.20 -25.94
C ILE A 32 13.14 -0.38 -26.18
N GLY A 33 12.52 0.49 -26.98
CA GLY A 33 11.08 0.42 -27.26
C GLY A 33 10.67 -0.87 -27.95
N ARG A 34 11.47 -1.33 -28.92
CA ARG A 34 11.28 -2.64 -29.56
C ARG A 34 11.39 -3.79 -28.60
N MET A 35 12.44 -3.78 -27.78
CA MET A 35 12.70 -4.82 -26.81
C MET A 35 11.54 -4.96 -25.80
N LEU A 36 11.05 -3.84 -25.28
CA LEU A 36 9.90 -3.81 -24.36
C LEU A 36 8.61 -4.25 -25.04
N ALA A 37 8.34 -3.81 -26.28
CA ALA A 37 7.16 -4.24 -27.02
C ALA A 37 7.16 -5.75 -27.28
N GLN A 38 8.31 -6.30 -27.68
CA GLN A 38 8.45 -7.74 -27.91
C GLN A 38 8.26 -8.53 -26.61
N ALA A 39 8.88 -8.09 -25.52
CA ALA A 39 8.73 -8.67 -24.18
C ALA A 39 7.26 -8.74 -23.71
N ASN A 40 6.45 -7.74 -24.07
CA ASN A 40 5.05 -7.64 -23.67
C ASN A 40 4.07 -8.17 -24.75
N HIS A 41 4.55 -8.91 -25.76
CA HIS A 41 3.75 -9.40 -26.90
C HIS A 41 2.94 -8.29 -27.61
N GLY A 42 3.50 -7.08 -27.60
CA GLY A 42 2.87 -5.84 -28.05
C GLY A 42 3.22 -5.46 -29.49
N SER A 43 3.00 -4.16 -29.78
CA SER A 43 3.34 -3.50 -31.03
C SER A 43 4.16 -2.24 -30.79
N VAL A 44 4.99 -1.87 -31.76
CA VAL A 44 5.80 -0.65 -31.71
C VAL A 44 5.28 0.35 -32.74
N LEU A 45 5.01 1.59 -32.33
CA LEU A 45 4.77 2.71 -33.21
C LEU A 45 6.04 3.57 -33.31
N ALA A 46 6.71 3.59 -34.46
CA ALA A 46 7.75 4.57 -34.73
C ALA A 46 7.08 5.86 -35.19
N ALA A 47 7.26 6.95 -34.46
CA ALA A 47 6.64 8.23 -34.79
C ALA A 47 7.68 9.34 -34.93
N VAL A 48 7.82 9.86 -36.14
CA VAL A 48 8.64 11.04 -36.44
C VAL A 48 7.73 12.27 -36.43
N ILE A 49 8.08 13.27 -35.63
CA ILE A 49 7.37 14.56 -35.63
C ILE A 49 8.12 15.51 -36.57
N VAL A 50 7.36 16.14 -37.46
CA VAL A 50 7.85 17.08 -38.48
C VAL A 50 7.20 18.44 -38.23
N GLU A 51 8.01 19.50 -38.13
CA GLU A 51 7.50 20.87 -37.91
C GLU A 51 7.17 21.57 -39.24
N ASP A 52 7.98 21.33 -40.28
CA ASP A 52 7.82 21.91 -41.62
C ASP A 52 7.74 20.83 -42.72
N ASP A 53 6.97 21.08 -43.78
CA ASP A 53 6.80 20.15 -44.90
C ASP A 53 8.13 19.79 -45.60
N GLY A 54 9.16 20.63 -45.46
CA GLY A 54 10.52 20.35 -45.93
C GLY A 54 11.21 19.17 -45.22
N GLU A 55 10.84 18.82 -44.00
CA GLU A 55 11.48 17.72 -43.24
C GLU A 55 10.85 16.36 -43.54
N VAL A 56 9.75 16.30 -44.31
CA VAL A 56 9.01 15.07 -44.59
C VAL A 56 9.89 14.04 -45.31
N ALA A 57 10.75 14.48 -46.24
CA ALA A 57 11.68 13.59 -46.95
C ALA A 57 12.71 12.96 -46.00
N ALA A 58 13.27 13.75 -45.08
CA ALA A 58 14.19 13.25 -44.06
C ALA A 58 13.49 12.26 -43.11
N ALA A 59 12.26 12.60 -42.68
CA ALA A 59 11.44 11.72 -41.86
C ALA A 59 11.14 10.38 -42.54
N GLN A 60 10.85 10.38 -43.86
CA GLN A 60 10.65 9.16 -44.63
C GLN A 60 11.91 8.30 -44.69
N GLN A 61 13.08 8.91 -44.89
CA GLN A 61 14.35 8.20 -44.89
C GLN A 61 14.64 7.54 -43.54
N THR A 62 14.46 8.29 -42.45
CA THR A 62 14.60 7.77 -41.08
C THR A 62 13.67 6.58 -40.81
N LEU A 63 12.39 6.69 -41.20
CA LEU A 63 11.44 5.59 -41.05
C LEU A 63 11.81 4.37 -41.92
N ALA A 64 12.37 4.58 -43.12
CA ALA A 64 12.82 3.49 -43.98
C ALA A 64 14.01 2.74 -43.37
N GLU A 65 14.97 3.45 -42.77
CA GLU A 65 16.09 2.85 -42.03
C GLU A 65 15.59 2.04 -40.83
N ILE A 66 14.65 2.59 -40.07
CA ILE A 66 14.01 1.93 -38.95
C ILE A 66 13.28 0.66 -39.39
N GLY A 67 12.51 0.72 -40.47
CA GLY A 67 11.80 -0.42 -41.03
C GLY A 67 12.73 -1.59 -41.39
N ARG A 68 13.95 -1.31 -41.85
CA ARG A 68 14.96 -2.35 -42.12
C ARG A 68 15.47 -3.05 -40.87
N THR A 69 15.40 -2.40 -39.71
CA THR A 69 15.82 -3.02 -38.44
C THR A 69 14.76 -3.93 -37.83
N CYS A 70 13.49 -3.79 -38.22
CA CYS A 70 12.40 -4.61 -37.71
C CYS A 70 12.54 -6.06 -38.18
N SER A 71 12.51 -7.00 -37.25
CA SER A 71 12.36 -8.43 -37.56
C SER A 71 10.90 -8.74 -37.89
N GLU A 72 10.65 -9.82 -38.63
CA GLU A 72 9.30 -10.26 -39.04
C GLU A 72 8.33 -10.50 -37.86
N ASN A 73 8.85 -10.70 -36.64
CA ASN A 73 8.07 -11.10 -35.46
C ASN A 73 7.50 -9.95 -34.60
N THR A 74 7.89 -8.70 -34.81
CA THR A 74 7.33 -7.57 -34.04
C THR A 74 6.46 -6.70 -34.94
N ALA A 75 5.16 -6.64 -34.63
CA ALA A 75 4.23 -5.75 -35.32
C ALA A 75 4.70 -4.29 -35.12
N HIS A 76 4.98 -3.61 -36.22
CA HIS A 76 5.50 -2.25 -36.22
C HIS A 76 4.75 -1.38 -37.22
N ASP A 77 4.47 -0.14 -36.83
CA ASP A 77 3.91 0.86 -37.74
C ASP A 77 4.76 2.12 -37.72
N LEU A 78 4.87 2.74 -38.90
CA LEU A 78 5.71 3.89 -39.17
C LEU A 78 4.82 5.10 -39.43
N LEU A 79 4.96 6.14 -38.60
CA LEU A 79 4.09 7.31 -38.60
C LEU A 79 4.90 8.60 -38.77
N ILE A 80 4.41 9.48 -39.65
CA ILE A 80 4.86 10.87 -39.71
C ILE A 80 3.74 11.74 -39.16
N LEU A 81 4.04 12.51 -38.10
CA LEU A 81 3.09 13.35 -37.38
C LEU A 81 3.44 14.82 -37.57
N LYS A 82 2.44 15.64 -37.91
CA LYS A 82 2.59 17.10 -37.92
C LYS A 82 1.82 17.74 -36.75
N PRO A 83 2.46 18.64 -35.98
CA PRO A 83 1.82 19.45 -34.97
C PRO A 83 0.65 20.26 -35.54
N THR A 84 -0.46 20.28 -34.81
CA THR A 84 -1.54 21.26 -35.03
C THR A 84 -1.34 22.46 -34.09
N ALA A 85 -2.11 23.54 -34.25
CA ALA A 85 -1.97 24.82 -33.51
C ALA A 85 -1.75 24.72 -31.97
N ASN A 86 -2.15 23.62 -31.32
CA ASN A 86 -1.76 23.30 -29.95
C ASN A 86 -1.08 21.91 -29.88
N PRO A 87 0.27 21.82 -29.95
CA PRO A 87 1.00 20.56 -30.03
C PRO A 87 0.79 19.66 -28.81
N SER A 88 0.77 20.23 -27.61
CA SER A 88 0.56 19.49 -26.37
C SER A 88 -0.81 18.78 -26.34
N LYS A 89 -1.89 19.53 -26.60
CA LYS A 89 -3.25 18.98 -26.65
C LYS A 89 -3.40 17.96 -27.79
N ALA A 90 -2.74 18.23 -28.91
CA ALA A 90 -2.75 17.37 -30.08
C ALA A 90 -2.04 16.03 -29.85
N LEU A 91 -0.92 16.02 -29.12
CA LEU A 91 -0.20 14.82 -28.72
C LEU A 91 -0.99 14.02 -27.69
N LYS A 92 -1.54 14.70 -26.68
CA LYS A 92 -2.40 14.07 -25.65
C LYS A 92 -3.60 13.35 -26.26
N LYS A 93 -4.32 14.02 -27.18
CA LYS A 93 -5.48 13.44 -27.88
C LYS A 93 -5.06 12.27 -28.77
N PHE A 94 -3.90 12.38 -29.43
CA PHE A 94 -3.37 11.31 -30.27
C PHE A 94 -3.02 10.06 -29.45
N ILE A 95 -2.27 10.21 -28.36
CA ILE A 95 -1.88 9.10 -27.47
C ILE A 95 -3.10 8.37 -26.90
N ALA A 96 -4.12 9.13 -26.48
CA ALA A 96 -5.38 8.55 -26.00
C ALA A 96 -6.12 7.79 -27.11
N ALA A 97 -6.20 8.34 -28.32
CA ALA A 97 -6.87 7.70 -29.46
C ALA A 97 -6.12 6.45 -29.96
N ALA A 98 -4.78 6.54 -29.99
CA ALA A 98 -3.90 5.45 -30.36
C ALA A 98 -3.70 4.44 -29.23
N ARG A 99 -4.28 4.64 -28.04
CA ARG A 99 -4.16 3.75 -26.87
C ARG A 99 -2.70 3.34 -26.60
N VAL A 100 -1.80 4.32 -26.55
CA VAL A 100 -0.38 4.07 -26.28
C VAL A 100 -0.21 3.84 -24.77
N ASP A 101 0.43 2.73 -24.40
CA ASP A 101 0.67 2.36 -23.00
C ASP A 101 1.98 2.96 -22.47
N LEU A 102 3.01 2.96 -23.33
CA LEU A 102 4.33 3.49 -23.04
C LEU A 102 4.81 4.38 -24.20
N LEU A 103 5.22 5.60 -23.88
CA LEU A 103 5.92 6.47 -24.83
C LEU A 103 7.39 6.55 -24.45
N ILE A 104 8.30 6.29 -25.40
CA ILE A 104 9.73 6.42 -25.22
C ILE A 104 10.25 7.56 -26.10
N ALA A 105 11.09 8.42 -25.53
CA ALA A 105 11.68 9.56 -26.24
C ALA A 105 13.13 9.79 -25.81
N ASP A 106 13.96 10.25 -26.74
CA ASP A 106 15.30 10.77 -26.43
C ASP A 106 15.24 12.22 -25.93
N THR A 107 16.32 12.76 -25.37
CA THR A 107 16.40 14.15 -24.92
C THR A 107 16.18 15.16 -26.02
N ASP A 108 16.61 14.79 -27.22
CA ASP A 108 16.55 15.62 -28.42
C ASP A 108 15.20 15.46 -29.15
N ALA A 109 14.27 14.69 -28.58
CA ALA A 109 12.98 14.46 -29.21
C ALA A 109 12.15 15.76 -29.27
N PRO A 110 11.50 16.04 -30.40
CA PRO A 110 10.55 17.15 -30.50
C PRO A 110 9.44 17.02 -29.45
N LEU A 111 8.98 18.16 -28.93
CA LEU A 111 7.92 18.24 -27.91
C LEU A 111 8.27 17.67 -26.52
N TRP A 112 9.56 17.46 -26.19
CA TRP A 112 9.99 16.91 -24.90
C TRP A 112 9.38 17.61 -23.66
N GLN A 113 9.14 18.92 -23.74
CA GLN A 113 8.56 19.75 -22.68
C GLN A 113 7.12 19.35 -22.30
N TYR A 114 6.41 18.65 -23.20
CA TYR A 114 5.01 18.30 -23.02
C TYR A 114 4.80 16.85 -22.58
N LEU A 115 5.87 16.06 -22.53
CA LEU A 115 5.78 14.63 -22.23
C LEU A 115 5.27 14.37 -20.79
N ASP A 116 5.61 15.26 -19.86
CA ASP A 116 5.21 15.11 -18.45
C ASP A 116 3.69 15.20 -18.19
N LYS A 117 2.90 15.66 -19.18
CA LYS A 117 1.44 15.85 -19.06
C LYS A 117 0.62 14.80 -19.81
N LEU A 118 1.27 13.74 -20.27
CA LEU A 118 0.66 12.70 -21.08
C LEU A 118 -0.13 11.69 -20.22
N PRO A 119 -1.17 11.06 -20.80
CA PRO A 119 -2.06 10.14 -20.08
C PRO A 119 -1.53 8.70 -20.07
N CYS A 120 -0.29 8.47 -20.51
CA CYS A 120 0.38 7.17 -20.57
C CYS A 120 1.68 7.21 -19.78
N THR A 121 2.31 6.06 -19.58
CA THR A 121 3.67 6.00 -19.03
C THR A 121 4.63 6.62 -20.03
N VAL A 122 5.60 7.39 -19.54
CA VAL A 122 6.61 8.05 -20.35
C VAL A 122 7.98 7.63 -19.87
N ALA A 123 8.80 7.09 -20.77
CA ALA A 123 10.21 6.83 -20.51
C ALA A 123 11.07 7.80 -21.33
N THR A 124 11.83 8.65 -20.65
CA THR A 124 12.78 9.55 -21.33
C THR A 124 14.19 9.01 -21.18
N LEU A 125 14.84 8.75 -22.30
CA LEU A 125 16.25 8.39 -22.33
C LEU A 125 17.08 9.67 -22.12
N ARG A 126 18.04 9.60 -21.21
CA ARG A 126 18.92 10.70 -20.81
C ARG A 126 20.37 10.20 -20.89
N GLY A 127 21.17 10.81 -21.75
CA GLY A 127 22.56 10.40 -21.98
C GLY A 127 23.23 11.30 -23.01
N SER A 128 24.57 11.26 -23.08
CA SER A 128 25.29 11.89 -24.20
C SER A 128 25.12 11.03 -25.46
N ARG A 129 25.14 11.65 -26.64
CA ARG A 129 25.04 10.93 -27.93
C ARG A 129 26.09 9.82 -28.05
N ASP A 130 27.32 10.09 -27.63
CA ASP A 130 28.42 9.11 -27.68
C ASP A 130 28.14 7.88 -26.79
N ARG A 131 27.58 8.11 -25.59
CA ARG A 131 27.21 7.03 -24.65
C ARG A 131 26.07 6.18 -25.20
N ASN A 132 25.08 6.82 -25.81
CA ASN A 132 23.95 6.11 -26.40
C ASN A 132 24.41 5.28 -27.61
N ALA A 133 25.35 5.80 -28.42
CA ALA A 133 25.88 5.09 -29.58
C ALA A 133 26.72 3.87 -29.21
N SER A 134 27.51 3.92 -28.14
CA SER A 134 28.29 2.76 -27.68
C SER A 134 27.36 1.61 -27.27
N VAL A 135 26.31 1.90 -26.48
CA VAL A 135 25.36 0.88 -26.04
C VAL A 135 24.50 0.37 -27.20
N LEU A 136 24.11 1.25 -28.13
CA LEU A 136 23.39 0.85 -29.35
C LEU A 136 24.16 -0.22 -30.15
N THR A 137 25.49 -0.11 -30.24
CA THR A 137 26.32 -1.08 -30.97
C THR A 137 26.59 -2.36 -30.17
N GLN A 138 26.74 -2.28 -28.86
CA GLN A 138 27.08 -3.43 -27.99
C GLN A 138 25.86 -4.24 -27.55
N GLY A 139 24.67 -3.64 -27.56
CA GLY A 139 23.46 -4.22 -27.01
C GLY A 139 23.30 -3.97 -25.52
N ILE A 140 22.11 -4.25 -24.99
CA ILE A 140 21.77 -4.12 -23.57
C ILE A 140 21.73 -5.53 -22.97
N HIS A 141 22.57 -5.78 -21.98
CA HIS A 141 22.67 -7.06 -21.27
C HIS A 141 22.44 -6.90 -19.78
N ASN A 142 22.92 -5.81 -19.18
CA ASN A 142 22.85 -5.57 -17.74
C ASN A 142 22.14 -4.25 -17.44
N ILE A 143 21.00 -4.32 -16.74
CA ILE A 143 20.21 -3.14 -16.37
C ILE A 143 20.27 -2.95 -14.85
N LEU A 144 20.69 -1.76 -14.43
CA LEU A 144 20.65 -1.34 -13.04
C LEU A 144 19.39 -0.55 -12.75
N MET A 145 18.70 -0.89 -11.67
CA MET A 145 17.52 -0.20 -11.19
C MET A 145 17.70 0.28 -9.75
N PRO A 146 18.18 1.52 -9.55
CA PRO A 146 18.24 2.13 -8.24
C PRO A 146 16.83 2.37 -7.67
N THR A 147 16.63 2.03 -6.40
CA THR A 147 15.32 2.16 -5.76
C THR A 147 15.42 2.41 -4.26
N SER A 148 14.42 3.13 -3.74
CA SER A 148 14.13 3.25 -2.31
C SER A 148 12.95 2.38 -1.85
N GLY A 149 12.38 1.55 -2.74
CA GLY A 149 11.19 0.72 -2.51
C GLY A 149 9.86 1.44 -2.77
N GLY A 150 9.88 2.63 -3.39
CA GLY A 150 8.67 3.42 -3.64
C GLY A 150 7.80 2.92 -4.81
N PRO A 151 6.55 3.38 -4.92
CA PRO A 151 5.59 2.90 -5.94
C PRO A 151 6.08 3.14 -7.36
N HIS A 152 6.79 4.24 -7.64
CA HIS A 152 7.35 4.48 -8.98
C HIS A 152 8.44 3.48 -9.37
N SER A 153 9.16 2.92 -8.39
CA SER A 153 10.11 1.84 -8.64
C SER A 153 9.38 0.53 -8.93
N VAL A 154 8.34 0.18 -8.18
CA VAL A 154 7.51 -1.01 -8.45
C VAL A 154 7.02 -0.99 -9.91
N HIS A 155 6.46 0.14 -10.35
CA HIS A 155 5.93 0.26 -11.70
C HIS A 155 6.99 0.23 -12.79
N ALA A 156 8.14 0.89 -12.58
CA ALA A 156 9.25 0.80 -13.52
C ALA A 156 9.77 -0.65 -13.61
N LEU A 157 9.76 -1.40 -12.50
CA LEU A 157 10.21 -2.79 -12.44
C LEU A 157 9.28 -3.72 -13.22
N GLN A 158 7.96 -3.52 -13.14
CA GLN A 158 6.97 -4.32 -13.88
C GLN A 158 7.24 -4.36 -15.40
N PHE A 159 7.73 -3.25 -15.97
CA PHE A 159 8.11 -3.23 -17.40
C PHE A 159 9.40 -4.02 -17.68
N LEU A 160 10.34 -4.02 -16.75
CA LEU A 160 11.63 -4.67 -16.91
C LEU A 160 11.54 -6.18 -16.70
N VAL A 161 10.69 -6.66 -15.80
CA VAL A 161 10.55 -8.08 -15.45
C VAL A 161 10.17 -8.93 -16.68
N GLN A 162 9.42 -8.35 -17.62
CA GLN A 162 9.00 -9.01 -18.86
C GLN A 162 10.15 -9.18 -19.88
N LEU A 163 11.30 -8.52 -19.67
CA LEU A 163 12.43 -8.60 -20.59
C LEU A 163 13.02 -10.02 -20.65
N PRO A 164 13.56 -10.43 -21.82
CA PRO A 164 14.17 -11.75 -21.99
C PRO A 164 15.19 -12.10 -20.90
N GLN A 165 15.31 -13.38 -20.55
CA GLN A 165 16.25 -13.85 -19.51
C GLN A 165 17.73 -13.62 -19.85
N THR A 166 18.04 -13.34 -21.12
CA THR A 166 19.39 -12.92 -21.53
C THR A 166 19.80 -11.58 -20.92
N ILE A 167 18.84 -10.80 -20.41
CA ILE A 167 19.07 -9.48 -19.79
C ILE A 167 19.02 -9.64 -18.27
N THR A 168 20.12 -9.32 -17.60
CA THR A 168 20.20 -9.30 -16.15
C THR A 168 19.60 -8.00 -15.61
N LEU A 169 18.85 -8.12 -14.51
CA LEU A 169 18.23 -7.00 -13.81
C LEU A 169 18.77 -6.98 -12.38
N GLU A 170 19.40 -5.88 -11.99
CA GLU A 170 19.88 -5.64 -10.63
C GLU A 170 19.06 -4.50 -10.01
N ALA A 171 18.33 -4.77 -8.92
CA ALA A 171 17.68 -3.73 -8.12
C ALA A 171 18.60 -3.31 -6.98
N LEU A 172 18.95 -2.03 -6.92
CA LEU A 172 19.93 -1.49 -6.01
C LEU A 172 19.28 -0.60 -4.95
N TYR A 173 19.43 -0.97 -3.68
CA TYR A 173 19.21 -0.06 -2.56
C TYR A 173 20.54 0.53 -2.09
N VAL A 174 20.61 1.87 -2.00
CA VAL A 174 21.80 2.56 -1.47
C VAL A 174 21.49 3.13 -0.10
N GLY A 175 22.00 2.47 0.93
CA GLY A 175 21.93 2.91 2.31
C GLY A 175 23.06 3.88 2.68
N ARG A 176 22.88 4.63 3.78
CA ARG A 176 23.92 5.53 4.30
C ARG A 176 24.93 4.76 5.17
N THR A 177 26.22 5.00 4.94
CA THR A 177 27.30 4.36 5.72
C THR A 177 27.19 4.63 7.22
N SER A 178 26.68 5.80 7.63
CA SER A 178 26.53 6.19 9.04
C SER A 178 25.58 5.30 9.86
N GLN A 179 24.72 4.50 9.23
CA GLN A 179 23.73 3.66 9.89
C GLN A 179 24.08 2.15 9.86
N GLY A 180 25.19 1.77 9.20
CA GLY A 180 25.82 0.46 9.31
C GLY A 180 24.92 -0.74 8.96
N GLN A 181 24.90 -1.76 9.82
CA GLN A 181 24.25 -3.05 9.60
C GLN A 181 22.70 -2.96 9.54
N HIS A 182 22.11 -2.05 10.33
CA HIS A 182 20.65 -1.86 10.39
C HIS A 182 20.10 -1.37 9.06
N GLU A 183 20.81 -0.46 8.40
CA GLU A 183 20.41 0.09 7.10
C GLU A 183 20.50 -0.97 5.99
N LYS A 184 21.46 -1.91 6.08
CA LYS A 184 21.51 -3.05 5.16
C LYS A 184 20.29 -3.96 5.30
N ALA A 185 19.91 -4.29 6.54
CA ALA A 185 18.73 -5.12 6.80
C ALA A 185 17.44 -4.43 6.32
N LEU A 186 17.31 -3.12 6.58
CA LEU A 186 16.19 -2.31 6.10
C LEU A 186 16.14 -2.27 4.56
N GLY A 187 17.29 -2.05 3.92
CA GLY A 187 17.41 -2.04 2.47
C GLY A 187 16.99 -3.36 1.83
N GLN A 188 17.41 -4.48 2.42
CA GLN A 188 17.02 -5.81 1.95
C GLN A 188 15.52 -6.03 2.11
N ALA A 189 14.96 -5.74 3.29
CA ALA A 189 13.52 -5.88 3.53
C ALA A 189 12.68 -5.03 2.55
N ARG A 190 13.15 -3.84 2.17
CA ARG A 190 12.48 -3.00 1.17
C ARG A 190 12.54 -3.57 -0.24
N LEU A 191 13.67 -4.17 -0.62
CA LEU A 191 13.79 -4.84 -1.92
C LEU A 191 12.88 -6.07 -1.96
N ASP A 192 12.86 -6.87 -0.91
CA ASP A 192 12.01 -8.06 -0.81
C ASP A 192 10.52 -7.68 -0.92
N GLN A 193 10.09 -6.62 -0.20
CA GLN A 193 8.73 -6.10 -0.32
C GLN A 193 8.41 -5.59 -1.73
N MET A 194 9.32 -4.84 -2.36
CA MET A 194 9.13 -4.35 -3.72
C MET A 194 8.98 -5.51 -4.71
N PHE A 195 9.74 -6.59 -4.53
CA PHE A 195 9.71 -7.78 -5.37
C PHE A 195 8.42 -8.57 -5.24
N GLU A 196 7.89 -8.68 -4.01
CA GLU A 196 6.58 -9.28 -3.75
C GLU A 196 5.46 -8.49 -4.45
N ILE A 197 5.47 -7.15 -4.33
CA ILE A 197 4.46 -6.29 -4.98
C ILE A 197 4.57 -6.34 -6.51
N ALA A 198 5.78 -6.38 -7.04
CA ALA A 198 6.03 -6.44 -8.48
C ALA A 198 5.84 -7.84 -9.08
N ASP A 199 5.58 -8.86 -8.27
CA ASP A 199 5.50 -10.28 -8.65
C ASP A 199 6.69 -10.73 -9.53
N CYS A 200 7.90 -10.33 -9.13
CA CYS A 200 9.09 -10.59 -9.95
C CYS A 200 9.83 -11.89 -9.60
N GLY A 201 9.44 -12.58 -8.52
CA GLY A 201 10.11 -13.80 -8.06
C GLY A 201 11.64 -13.65 -8.02
N THR A 202 12.36 -14.60 -8.60
CA THR A 202 13.84 -14.58 -8.68
C THR A 202 14.38 -13.89 -9.94
N ARG A 203 13.55 -13.16 -10.70
CA ARG A 203 13.93 -12.52 -11.97
C ARG A 203 14.96 -11.40 -11.79
N VAL A 204 14.97 -10.79 -10.61
CA VAL A 204 15.68 -9.55 -10.30
C VAL A 204 16.64 -9.83 -9.15
N GLN A 205 17.90 -9.43 -9.30
CA GLN A 205 18.91 -9.58 -8.26
C GLN A 205 18.81 -8.39 -7.31
N SER A 206 18.62 -8.64 -6.02
CA SER A 206 18.70 -7.59 -5.00
C SER A 206 20.14 -7.30 -4.65
N LYS A 207 20.52 -6.02 -4.62
CA LYS A 207 21.81 -5.57 -4.11
C LYS A 207 21.64 -4.41 -3.16
N VAL A 208 22.31 -4.47 -2.01
CA VAL A 208 22.35 -3.40 -1.02
C VAL A 208 23.78 -2.90 -0.87
N VAL A 209 24.00 -1.62 -1.17
CA VAL A 209 25.30 -0.96 -1.04
C VAL A 209 25.19 0.15 0.00
N LEU A 210 26.27 0.36 0.76
CA LEU A 210 26.39 1.51 1.67
C LEU A 210 27.31 2.54 1.02
N ALA A 211 26.86 3.79 0.97
CA ALA A 211 27.64 4.92 0.48
C ALA A 211 27.47 6.13 1.40
N GLU A 212 28.44 7.05 1.39
CA GLU A 212 28.30 8.34 2.10
C GLU A 212 27.19 9.18 1.46
N HIS A 213 27.12 9.19 0.14
CA HIS A 213 26.08 9.85 -0.63
C HIS A 213 25.34 8.86 -1.56
N PRO A 214 24.00 8.76 -1.52
CA PRO A 214 23.25 7.81 -2.33
C PRO A 214 23.52 7.94 -3.84
N ILE A 215 23.59 9.18 -4.34
CA ILE A 215 23.86 9.47 -5.75
C ILE A 215 25.19 8.86 -6.21
N GLN A 216 26.26 9.05 -5.43
CA GLN A 216 27.57 8.50 -5.75
C GLN A 216 27.53 6.97 -5.76
N GLY A 217 26.91 6.34 -4.76
CA GLY A 217 26.75 4.89 -4.72
C GLY A 217 25.99 4.34 -5.94
N ILE A 218 24.98 5.07 -6.43
CA ILE A 218 24.25 4.73 -7.66
C ILE A 218 25.16 4.81 -8.88
N VAL A 219 25.88 5.93 -9.07
CA VAL A 219 26.74 6.15 -10.25
C VAL A 219 27.94 5.20 -10.28
N GLU A 220 28.52 4.90 -9.13
CA GLU A 220 29.60 3.91 -9.00
C GLU A 220 29.11 2.52 -9.38
N GLN A 221 27.97 2.09 -8.84
CA GLN A 221 27.38 0.78 -9.16
C GLN A 221 26.97 0.69 -10.64
N ALA A 222 26.43 1.76 -11.21
CA ALA A 222 26.11 1.83 -12.65
C ALA A 222 27.36 1.60 -13.51
N SER A 223 28.51 2.10 -13.08
CA SER A 223 29.77 1.94 -13.82
C SER A 223 30.39 0.54 -13.71
N GLN A 224 29.85 -0.35 -12.86
CA GLN A 224 30.33 -1.72 -12.67
C GLN A 224 29.71 -2.69 -13.70
N GLY A 225 29.82 -2.38 -14.99
CA GLY A 225 29.40 -3.28 -16.08
C GLY A 225 27.90 -3.28 -16.40
N HIS A 226 27.17 -2.22 -16.04
CA HIS A 226 25.80 -2.02 -16.48
C HIS A 226 25.75 -1.17 -17.76
N ASP A 227 24.80 -1.50 -18.63
CA ASP A 227 24.63 -0.85 -19.95
C ASP A 227 23.53 0.21 -19.92
N LEU A 228 22.60 0.10 -18.96
CA LEU A 228 21.47 1.00 -18.80
C LEU A 228 21.09 1.15 -17.32
N VAL A 229 20.85 2.39 -16.89
CA VAL A 229 20.24 2.68 -15.59
C VAL A 229 18.77 3.01 -15.80
N VAL A 230 17.86 2.38 -15.06
CA VAL A 230 16.42 2.68 -15.12
C VAL A 230 15.96 3.26 -13.78
N LEU A 231 15.37 4.46 -13.83
CA LEU A 231 14.87 5.17 -12.64
C LEU A 231 13.36 5.37 -12.74
N GLY A 232 12.63 4.94 -11.72
CA GLY A 232 11.26 5.38 -11.51
C GLY A 232 11.25 6.79 -10.92
N ALA A 233 10.74 7.77 -11.65
CA ALA A 233 10.62 9.15 -11.19
C ALA A 233 9.21 9.44 -10.67
N SER A 234 9.15 9.93 -9.44
CA SER A 234 7.95 10.55 -8.88
C SER A 234 7.79 11.97 -9.41
N GLN A 235 6.55 12.42 -9.64
CA GLN A 235 6.25 13.83 -9.98
C GLN A 235 6.11 14.69 -8.71
N GLU A 236 7.04 14.58 -7.76
CA GLU A 236 6.85 15.17 -6.42
C GLU A 236 6.69 16.69 -6.46
N THR A 237 5.77 17.13 -5.61
CA THR A 237 5.62 18.50 -5.11
C THR A 237 6.95 19.06 -4.61
N SER A 238 7.13 20.37 -4.76
CA SER A 238 8.38 21.12 -4.50
C SER A 238 9.03 20.93 -3.12
N LEU A 239 8.35 20.29 -2.15
CA LEU A 239 8.83 20.05 -0.79
C LEU A 239 9.80 18.86 -0.69
N ASP A 240 9.54 17.73 -1.36
CA ASP A 240 10.42 16.56 -1.27
C ASP A 240 11.74 16.77 -2.04
N LYS A 241 11.68 17.54 -3.14
CA LYS A 241 12.86 18.04 -3.88
C LYS A 241 13.78 18.91 -3.01
N ALA A 242 13.21 19.63 -2.04
CA ALA A 242 13.97 20.52 -1.16
C ALA A 242 14.68 19.77 -0.02
N LEU A 243 14.19 18.59 0.38
CA LEU A 243 14.74 17.82 1.52
C LEU A 243 15.82 16.81 1.11
N PHE A 244 15.68 16.18 -0.06
CA PHE A 244 16.57 15.08 -0.48
C PHE A 244 17.40 15.41 -1.73
N GLY A 245 17.21 16.58 -2.32
CA GLY A 245 17.72 16.90 -3.65
C GLY A 245 17.02 16.08 -4.74
N ASP A 246 17.20 16.47 -5.99
CA ASP A 246 16.68 15.70 -7.11
C ASP A 246 17.68 14.58 -7.48
N VAL A 247 17.48 13.41 -6.87
CA VAL A 247 18.29 12.19 -7.10
C VAL A 247 18.25 11.83 -8.59
N VAL A 248 17.09 11.92 -9.24
CA VAL A 248 16.94 11.58 -10.66
C VAL A 248 17.77 12.53 -11.51
N THR A 249 17.62 13.84 -11.32
CA THR A 249 18.38 14.86 -12.07
C THR A 249 19.88 14.73 -11.83
N SER A 250 20.30 14.42 -10.61
CA SER A 250 21.72 14.26 -10.29
C SER A 250 22.32 12.99 -10.88
N VAL A 251 21.64 11.85 -10.80
CA VAL A 251 22.07 10.60 -11.44
C VAL A 251 22.13 10.77 -12.96
N VAL A 252 21.13 11.43 -13.57
CA VAL A 252 21.16 11.76 -15.01
C VAL A 252 22.39 12.60 -15.39
N ARG A 253 22.75 13.58 -14.55
CA ARG A 253 23.89 14.48 -14.80
C ARG A 253 25.24 13.77 -14.63
N GLU A 254 25.36 12.90 -13.64
CA GLU A 254 26.64 12.32 -13.21
C GLU A 254 26.90 10.91 -13.76
N SER A 255 25.86 10.20 -14.23
CA SER A 255 25.99 8.85 -14.76
C SER A 255 26.83 8.79 -16.04
N LYS A 256 27.75 7.82 -16.07
CA LYS A 256 28.55 7.45 -17.25
C LYS A 256 27.83 6.47 -18.18
N VAL A 257 26.68 5.96 -17.74
CA VAL A 257 25.83 5.01 -18.47
C VAL A 257 24.52 5.73 -18.85
N PRO A 258 23.90 5.42 -20.00
CA PRO A 258 22.58 5.96 -20.33
C PRO A 258 21.56 5.71 -19.23
N VAL A 259 20.71 6.71 -18.97
CA VAL A 259 19.69 6.67 -17.91
C VAL A 259 18.31 6.77 -18.53
N LEU A 260 17.48 5.75 -18.35
CA LEU A 260 16.06 5.76 -18.73
C LEU A 260 15.22 6.17 -17.52
N VAL A 261 14.58 7.33 -17.61
CA VAL A 261 13.71 7.83 -16.55
C VAL A 261 12.26 7.51 -16.89
N VAL A 262 11.62 6.66 -16.09
CA VAL A 262 10.24 6.22 -16.25
C VAL A 262 9.33 7.05 -15.34
N LYS A 263 8.35 7.72 -15.96
CA LYS A 263 7.34 8.55 -15.29
C LYS A 263 5.95 7.98 -15.58
N GLN A 264 5.12 7.91 -14.56
CA GLN A 264 3.74 7.47 -14.70
C GLN A 264 2.76 8.64 -14.91
N PRO A 265 1.62 8.41 -15.58
CA PRO A 265 0.60 9.44 -15.77
C PRO A 265 -0.11 9.73 -14.45
N GLN A 266 -0.30 11.02 -14.12
CA GLN A 266 -1.04 11.44 -12.93
C GLN A 266 -2.46 10.86 -12.95
N ARG A 267 -2.77 10.04 -11.96
CA ARG A 267 -4.12 9.59 -11.65
C ARG A 267 -4.44 10.06 -10.24
N LEU A 268 -4.87 11.32 -10.13
CA LEU A 268 -5.13 12.04 -8.87
C LEU A 268 -5.87 11.22 -7.79
N ALA A 269 -6.78 10.32 -8.19
CA ALA A 269 -7.51 9.45 -7.26
C ALA A 269 -6.76 8.14 -6.88
N ALA A 270 -5.99 7.55 -7.80
CA ALA A 270 -5.21 6.34 -7.53
C ALA A 270 -3.91 6.68 -6.78
N ASP A 271 -3.25 7.78 -7.14
CA ASP A 271 -2.00 8.23 -6.52
C ASP A 271 -2.18 8.55 -5.03
N LEU A 272 -3.34 9.07 -4.61
CA LEU A 272 -3.63 9.33 -3.19
C LEU A 272 -3.87 8.02 -2.41
N ALA A 273 -4.55 7.05 -3.02
CA ALA A 273 -4.79 5.74 -2.40
C ALA A 273 -3.49 4.94 -2.29
N ASP A 274 -2.69 4.91 -3.35
CA ASP A 274 -1.38 4.25 -3.40
C ASP A 274 -0.36 4.97 -2.49
N ALA A 275 -0.39 6.31 -2.44
CA ALA A 275 0.38 7.14 -1.51
C ALA A 275 0.07 6.82 -0.04
N LEU A 276 -1.22 6.59 0.26
CA LEU A 276 -1.68 6.26 1.60
C LEU A 276 -1.35 4.80 1.95
N ASP A 277 -1.56 3.85 1.03
CA ASP A 277 -1.29 2.43 1.23
C ASP A 277 0.22 2.19 1.45
N TRP A 278 1.11 2.77 0.64
CA TRP A 278 2.56 2.61 0.89
C TRP A 278 3.01 3.28 2.21
N ARG A 279 2.44 4.45 2.57
CA ARG A 279 2.75 5.13 3.84
C ARG A 279 2.26 4.32 5.03
N LEU A 280 1.08 3.70 4.94
CA LEU A 280 0.54 2.81 5.96
C LEU A 280 1.42 1.56 6.10
N GLN A 281 1.84 0.95 4.99
CA GLN A 281 2.74 -0.22 4.98
C GLN A 281 4.12 0.08 5.58
N ARG A 282 4.62 1.31 5.45
CA ARG A 282 5.89 1.73 6.08
C ARG A 282 5.80 1.82 7.61
N ILE A 283 4.61 1.99 8.16
CA ILE A 283 4.37 2.13 9.61
C ILE A 283 3.88 0.81 10.22
N PHE A 284 3.06 0.04 9.49
CA PHE A 284 2.51 -1.25 9.91
C PHE A 284 2.79 -2.32 8.84
N PRO A 285 3.85 -3.15 8.99
CA PRO A 285 4.08 -4.26 8.06
C PRO A 285 2.89 -5.23 8.13
N ARG A 286 2.42 -5.69 6.97
CA ARG A 286 1.39 -6.76 6.90
C ARG A 286 1.92 -8.00 7.62
N LEU A 287 1.05 -8.70 8.35
CA LEU A 287 1.45 -9.91 9.05
C LEU A 287 1.71 -11.03 8.02
N THR A 288 2.80 -11.79 8.23
CA THR A 288 3.07 -12.97 7.40
C THR A 288 1.89 -13.95 7.46
N PRO A 289 1.66 -14.77 6.42
CA PRO A 289 0.57 -15.75 6.41
C PRO A 289 0.57 -16.67 7.65
N GLU A 290 1.75 -17.05 8.15
CA GLU A 290 1.92 -17.88 9.35
C GLU A 290 1.41 -17.15 10.60
N ARG A 291 1.84 -15.89 10.79
CA ARG A 291 1.47 -15.10 11.96
C ARG A 291 -0.02 -14.75 11.97
N ARG A 292 -0.62 -14.52 10.79
CA ARG A 292 -2.09 -14.36 10.66
C ARG A 292 -2.83 -15.61 11.12
N ARG A 293 -2.34 -16.79 10.75
CA ARG A 293 -2.94 -18.06 11.19
C ARG A 293 -2.82 -18.24 12.70
N ASP A 294 -1.69 -17.93 13.31
CA ASP A 294 -1.48 -18.04 14.75
C ASP A 294 -2.41 -17.11 15.54
N VAL A 295 -2.52 -15.85 15.10
CA VAL A 295 -3.44 -14.86 15.69
C VAL A 295 -4.89 -15.30 15.54
N TYR A 296 -5.27 -15.84 14.38
CA TYR A 296 -6.61 -16.40 14.16
C TYR A 296 -6.92 -17.54 15.13
N VAL A 297 -6.01 -18.51 15.26
CA VAL A 297 -6.18 -19.66 16.17
C VAL A 297 -6.31 -19.18 17.61
N LYS A 298 -5.40 -18.30 18.06
CA LYS A 298 -5.39 -17.75 19.42
C LYS A 298 -6.68 -17.00 19.76
N ILE A 299 -7.16 -16.13 18.87
CA ILE A 299 -8.40 -15.37 19.07
C ILE A 299 -9.61 -16.31 19.10
N ARG A 300 -9.63 -17.32 18.23
CA ARG A 300 -10.73 -18.30 18.16
C ARG A 300 -10.78 -19.19 19.40
N GLU A 301 -9.64 -19.63 19.93
CA GLU A 301 -9.53 -20.41 21.16
C GLU A 301 -9.96 -19.58 22.38
N ASN A 302 -9.48 -18.34 22.50
CA ASN A 302 -9.84 -17.44 23.61
C ASN A 302 -11.31 -16.99 23.61
N ALA A 303 -12.02 -17.14 22.49
CA ALA A 303 -13.44 -16.81 22.37
C ALA A 303 -14.37 -18.00 22.65
N GLN A 304 -13.82 -19.16 23.02
CA GLN A 304 -14.64 -20.33 23.32
C GLN A 304 -15.39 -20.15 24.65
N PRO A 305 -16.69 -20.47 24.71
CA PRO A 305 -17.46 -20.46 25.95
C PRO A 305 -17.21 -21.75 26.74
N ASP A 306 -16.01 -21.87 27.30
CA ASP A 306 -15.62 -22.98 28.18
C ASP A 306 -16.09 -22.77 29.63
N LEU A 307 -15.82 -23.76 30.48
CA LEU A 307 -16.18 -23.67 31.90
C LEU A 307 -15.48 -22.48 32.58
N ASP A 308 -14.23 -22.24 32.22
CA ASP A 308 -13.43 -21.13 32.78
C ASP A 308 -14.08 -19.79 32.43
N TYR A 309 -14.49 -19.58 31.18
CA TYR A 309 -15.22 -18.40 30.75
C TYR A 309 -16.46 -18.15 31.62
N PHE A 310 -17.30 -19.18 31.81
CA PHE A 310 -18.54 -19.06 32.57
C PHE A 310 -18.32 -18.82 34.07
N VAL A 311 -17.33 -19.49 34.66
CA VAL A 311 -16.98 -19.28 36.07
C VAL A 311 -16.44 -17.86 36.27
N LEU A 312 -15.50 -17.43 35.43
CA LEU A 312 -14.89 -16.11 35.53
C LEU A 312 -15.89 -14.98 35.31
N ILE A 313 -16.76 -15.07 34.29
CA ILE A 313 -17.77 -14.02 34.05
C ILE A 313 -18.79 -13.96 35.18
N THR A 314 -19.19 -15.09 35.75
CA THR A 314 -20.11 -15.13 36.89
C THR A 314 -19.50 -14.47 38.12
N LEU A 315 -18.29 -14.89 38.51
CA LEU A 315 -17.58 -14.33 39.66
C LEU A 315 -17.27 -12.85 39.47
N ALA A 316 -16.74 -12.46 38.31
CA ALA A 316 -16.46 -11.06 38.00
C ALA A 316 -17.73 -10.20 38.07
N SER A 317 -18.86 -10.69 37.56
CA SER A 317 -20.12 -9.95 37.59
C SER A 317 -20.70 -9.80 38.98
N LEU A 318 -20.58 -10.82 39.83
CA LEU A 318 -20.95 -10.73 41.25
C LEU A 318 -20.06 -9.73 42.01
N ILE A 319 -18.74 -9.78 41.80
CA ILE A 319 -17.80 -8.83 42.40
C ILE A 319 -18.08 -7.40 41.92
N ALA A 320 -18.38 -7.22 40.62
CA ALA A 320 -18.75 -5.92 40.06
C ALA A 320 -20.04 -5.40 40.68
N ALA A 321 -21.07 -6.23 40.78
CA ALA A 321 -22.35 -5.85 41.37
C ALA A 321 -22.21 -5.47 42.86
N LEU A 322 -21.45 -6.25 43.64
CA LEU A 322 -21.13 -5.91 45.03
C LEU A 322 -20.32 -4.61 45.12
N GLY A 323 -19.31 -4.44 44.27
CA GLY A 323 -18.52 -3.20 44.19
C GLY A 323 -19.37 -1.98 43.85
N LEU A 324 -20.37 -2.13 42.98
CA LEU A 324 -21.33 -1.09 42.65
C LEU A 324 -22.21 -0.74 43.85
N VAL A 325 -22.79 -1.72 44.54
CA VAL A 325 -23.60 -1.48 45.75
C VAL A 325 -22.78 -0.81 46.85
N LEU A 326 -21.52 -1.24 47.05
CA LEU A 326 -20.60 -0.66 48.03
C LEU A 326 -19.98 0.68 47.58
N ASN A 327 -20.29 1.15 46.36
CA ASN A 327 -19.70 2.36 45.77
C ASN A 327 -18.15 2.34 45.76
N SER A 328 -17.55 1.16 45.58
CA SER A 328 -16.09 0.93 45.63
C SER A 328 -15.49 0.81 44.23
N SER A 329 -14.90 1.91 43.74
CA SER A 329 -14.21 1.93 42.44
C SER A 329 -13.10 0.90 42.33
N ALA A 330 -12.37 0.63 43.42
CA ALA A 330 -11.28 -0.36 43.44
C ALA A 330 -11.81 -1.79 43.21
N THR A 331 -12.93 -2.15 43.86
CA THR A 331 -13.58 -3.45 43.68
C THR A 331 -14.16 -3.60 42.27
N ILE A 332 -14.74 -2.53 41.73
CA ILE A 332 -15.26 -2.49 40.37
C ILE A 332 -14.13 -2.72 39.35
N ILE A 333 -12.98 -2.06 39.50
CA ILE A 333 -11.80 -2.26 38.64
C ILE A 333 -11.26 -3.69 38.79
N GLY A 334 -11.20 -4.22 40.02
CA GLY A 334 -10.80 -5.61 40.28
C GLY A 334 -11.66 -6.63 39.54
N ALA A 335 -12.97 -6.43 39.50
CA ALA A 335 -13.88 -7.27 38.72
C ALA A 335 -13.62 -7.20 37.20
N MET A 336 -13.32 -6.01 36.66
CA MET A 336 -13.01 -5.85 35.24
C MET A 336 -11.76 -6.62 34.81
N LEU A 337 -10.75 -6.76 35.68
CA LEU A 337 -9.52 -7.52 35.42
C LEU A 337 -9.76 -9.02 35.25
N VAL A 338 -10.79 -9.55 35.91
CA VAL A 338 -11.10 -11.00 35.93
C VAL A 338 -11.97 -11.40 34.74
N ALA A 339 -12.75 -10.46 34.19
CA ALA A 339 -13.80 -10.76 33.24
C ALA A 339 -13.29 -11.05 31.81
N PRO A 340 -13.62 -12.21 31.21
CA PRO A 340 -13.12 -12.60 29.88
C PRO A 340 -13.96 -12.04 28.72
N LEU A 341 -14.64 -10.89 28.88
CA LEU A 341 -15.54 -10.36 27.83
C LEU A 341 -14.82 -9.79 26.61
N MET A 342 -13.57 -9.35 26.72
CA MET A 342 -12.86 -8.75 25.59
C MET A 342 -12.63 -9.73 24.44
N SER A 343 -12.30 -10.98 24.76
CA SER A 343 -11.97 -12.03 23.78
C SER A 343 -13.09 -12.27 22.76
N PRO A 344 -14.35 -12.57 23.15
CA PRO A 344 -15.43 -12.75 22.18
C PRO A 344 -15.78 -11.48 21.39
N ILE A 345 -15.55 -10.29 21.94
CA ILE A 345 -15.81 -9.02 21.24
C ILE A 345 -14.77 -8.80 20.12
N VAL A 346 -13.48 -9.00 20.42
CA VAL A 346 -12.42 -8.91 19.41
C VAL A 346 -12.58 -10.01 18.36
N ALA A 347 -12.98 -11.22 18.76
CA ALA A 347 -13.28 -12.31 17.83
C ALA A 347 -14.43 -11.97 16.88
N THR A 348 -15.43 -11.21 17.34
CA THR A 348 -16.49 -10.68 16.47
C THR A 348 -15.92 -9.75 15.41
N GLY A 349 -14.98 -8.87 15.79
CA GLY A 349 -14.23 -8.00 14.86
C GLY A 349 -13.48 -8.80 13.78
N LEU A 350 -12.75 -9.83 14.19
CA LEU A 350 -12.04 -10.72 13.27
C LEU A 350 -12.98 -11.48 12.34
N ALA A 351 -14.08 -12.02 12.87
CA ALA A 351 -15.07 -12.74 12.08
C ALA A 351 -15.76 -11.87 11.02
N MET A 352 -15.96 -10.57 11.30
CA MET A 352 -16.50 -9.62 10.33
C MET A 352 -15.55 -9.41 9.15
N ILE A 353 -14.24 -9.27 9.39
CA ILE A 353 -13.24 -9.09 8.33
C ILE A 353 -13.10 -10.35 7.48
N LEU A 354 -13.08 -11.53 8.11
CA LEU A 354 -12.97 -12.81 7.41
C LEU A 354 -14.24 -13.19 6.63
N GLY A 355 -15.37 -12.51 6.87
CA GLY A 355 -16.67 -12.88 6.29
C GLY A 355 -17.20 -14.25 6.74
N ASP A 356 -16.65 -14.83 7.82
CA ASP A 356 -17.05 -16.13 8.33
C ASP A 356 -18.31 -15.99 9.21
N GLY A 357 -19.47 -16.14 8.57
CA GLY A 357 -20.76 -16.05 9.26
C GLY A 357 -20.97 -17.10 10.37
N ARG A 358 -20.27 -18.25 10.34
CA ARG A 358 -20.35 -19.25 11.41
C ARG A 358 -19.54 -18.78 12.61
N PHE A 359 -18.31 -18.32 12.38
CA PHE A 359 -17.47 -17.76 13.44
C PHE A 359 -18.08 -16.50 14.06
N LEU A 360 -18.71 -15.64 13.24
CA LEU A 360 -19.40 -14.44 13.72
C LEU A 360 -20.55 -14.79 14.68
N ARG A 361 -21.40 -15.76 14.30
CA ARG A 361 -22.51 -16.23 15.16
C ARG A 361 -21.99 -16.88 16.44
N PHE A 362 -20.87 -17.60 16.36
CA PHE A 362 -20.22 -18.22 17.51
C PHE A 362 -19.70 -17.15 18.50
N ALA A 363 -18.86 -16.23 18.05
CA ALA A 363 -18.27 -15.19 18.88
C ALA A 363 -19.34 -14.26 19.49
N PHE A 364 -20.29 -13.82 18.67
CA PHE A 364 -21.43 -13.02 19.12
C PHE A 364 -22.29 -13.80 20.13
N GLY A 365 -22.55 -15.09 19.87
CA GLY A 365 -23.30 -15.96 20.78
C GLY A 365 -22.62 -16.15 22.14
N THR A 366 -21.30 -16.28 22.17
CA THR A 366 -20.51 -16.31 23.41
C THR A 366 -20.68 -15.01 24.19
N ALA A 367 -20.50 -13.86 23.55
CA ALA A 367 -20.67 -12.55 24.18
C ALA A 367 -22.09 -12.38 24.77
N VAL A 368 -23.13 -12.74 24.02
CA VAL A 368 -24.53 -12.65 24.48
C VAL A 368 -24.77 -13.50 25.73
N ARG A 369 -24.22 -14.72 25.81
CA ARG A 369 -24.34 -15.56 27.02
C ARG A 369 -23.65 -14.92 28.22
N GLY A 370 -22.45 -14.37 28.03
CA GLY A 370 -21.75 -13.62 29.08
C GLY A 370 -22.53 -12.39 29.56
N VAL A 371 -23.16 -11.65 28.63
CA VAL A 371 -24.04 -10.51 28.93
C VAL A 371 -25.22 -10.92 29.80
N LEU A 372 -25.91 -12.00 29.43
CA LEU A 372 -27.05 -12.50 30.20
C LEU A 372 -26.67 -12.90 31.62
N ILE A 373 -25.52 -13.57 31.79
CA ILE A 373 -25.00 -13.95 33.11
C ILE A 373 -24.65 -12.70 33.94
N ALA A 374 -24.01 -11.70 33.33
CA ALA A 374 -23.63 -10.48 34.03
C ALA A 374 -24.83 -9.67 34.52
N ILE A 375 -25.87 -9.54 33.67
CA ILE A 375 -27.13 -8.90 34.05
C ILE A 375 -27.82 -9.70 35.15
N ALA A 376 -27.89 -11.03 35.04
CA ALA A 376 -28.49 -11.89 36.05
C ALA A 376 -27.79 -11.77 37.41
N ALA A 377 -26.46 -11.73 37.44
CA ALA A 377 -25.69 -11.47 38.66
C ALA A 377 -26.02 -10.10 39.27
N GLY A 378 -26.14 -9.07 38.44
CA GLY A 378 -26.59 -7.73 38.87
C GLY A 378 -28.00 -7.76 39.48
N VAL A 379 -28.95 -8.47 38.87
CA VAL A 379 -30.32 -8.65 39.40
C VAL A 379 -30.29 -9.35 40.76
N VAL A 380 -29.52 -10.44 40.90
CA VAL A 380 -29.42 -11.19 42.16
C VAL A 380 -28.95 -10.30 43.30
N ILE A 381 -27.93 -9.46 43.06
CA ILE A 381 -27.43 -8.52 44.06
C ILE A 381 -28.43 -7.37 44.28
N GLY A 382 -29.07 -6.87 43.22
CA GLY A 382 -30.07 -5.80 43.31
C GLY A 382 -31.32 -6.19 44.11
N LEU A 383 -31.69 -7.47 44.14
CA LEU A 383 -32.82 -7.98 44.94
C LEU A 383 -32.51 -8.05 46.45
N MET A 384 -31.28 -7.81 46.88
CA MET A 384 -30.94 -7.80 48.31
C MET A 384 -31.61 -6.61 49.03
N PRO A 385 -32.28 -6.85 50.18
CA PRO A 385 -33.03 -5.82 50.88
C PRO A 385 -32.11 -4.73 51.45
N GLY A 386 -32.55 -3.47 51.33
CA GLY A 386 -31.83 -2.30 51.83
C GLY A 386 -30.84 -1.69 50.83
N ASN A 387 -30.82 -2.19 49.59
CA ASN A 387 -30.11 -1.53 48.52
C ASN A 387 -30.83 -0.27 48.06
N SER A 388 -30.05 0.71 47.67
CA SER A 388 -30.49 1.88 46.93
C SER A 388 -29.51 2.08 45.78
N LEU A 389 -29.95 2.74 44.71
CA LEU A 389 -29.08 2.99 43.57
C LEU A 389 -27.89 3.86 44.00
N SER A 390 -26.70 3.25 44.01
CA SER A 390 -25.47 3.95 44.36
C SER A 390 -25.06 4.94 43.26
N ALA A 391 -24.24 5.93 43.62
CA ALA A 391 -23.66 6.86 42.66
C ALA A 391 -22.87 6.13 41.56
N ALA A 392 -22.16 5.05 41.90
CA ALA A 392 -21.44 4.23 40.94
C ALA A 392 -22.35 3.54 39.91
N VAL A 393 -23.59 3.19 40.27
CA VAL A 393 -24.59 2.69 39.32
C VAL A 393 -25.05 3.81 38.40
N LEU A 394 -25.45 4.96 38.96
CA LEU A 394 -26.03 6.09 38.22
C LEU A 394 -25.07 6.69 37.17
N VAL A 395 -23.78 6.78 37.45
CA VAL A 395 -22.79 7.30 36.48
C VAL A 395 -22.72 6.44 35.21
N ARG A 396 -23.12 5.16 35.29
CA ARG A 396 -23.06 4.21 34.17
C ARG A 396 -24.36 4.13 33.36
N THR A 397 -25.39 4.90 33.71
CA THR A 397 -26.69 4.89 33.03
C THR A 397 -26.82 6.00 31.97
N ALA A 398 -25.85 6.90 31.89
CA ALA A 398 -25.85 8.05 30.98
C ALA A 398 -24.66 7.98 30.02
N PRO A 399 -24.76 7.23 28.91
CA PRO A 399 -23.65 7.09 27.95
C PRO A 399 -23.29 8.42 27.30
N THR A 400 -22.00 8.66 27.11
CA THR A 400 -21.46 9.87 26.46
C THR A 400 -20.67 9.54 25.20
N LEU A 401 -20.43 10.54 24.34
CA LEU A 401 -19.53 10.39 23.20
C LEU A 401 -18.09 10.09 23.61
N ILE A 402 -17.69 10.47 24.83
CA ILE A 402 -16.35 10.19 25.36
C ILE A 402 -16.22 8.69 25.65
N ASP A 403 -17.25 8.05 26.20
CA ASP A 403 -17.25 6.59 26.41
C ASP A 403 -17.08 5.83 25.09
N LEU A 404 -17.73 6.32 24.03
CA LEU A 404 -17.61 5.77 22.68
C LEU A 404 -16.18 5.86 22.13
N ALA A 405 -15.53 7.02 22.32
CA ALA A 405 -14.14 7.22 21.91
C ALA A 405 -13.19 6.32 22.70
N VAL A 406 -13.37 6.21 24.02
CA VAL A 406 -12.58 5.33 24.89
C VAL A 406 -12.75 3.87 24.46
N ALA A 407 -13.97 3.42 24.17
CA ALA A 407 -14.23 2.07 23.68
C ALA A 407 -13.56 1.80 22.32
N PHE A 408 -13.60 2.75 21.39
CA PHE A 408 -12.92 2.64 20.10
C PHE A 408 -11.41 2.48 20.26
N PHE A 409 -10.75 3.37 21.00
CA PHE A 409 -9.31 3.28 21.23
C PHE A 409 -8.92 2.05 22.04
N SER A 410 -9.78 1.60 22.96
CA SER A 410 -9.59 0.32 23.67
C SER A 410 -9.64 -0.86 22.70
N GLY A 411 -10.57 -0.87 21.75
CA GLY A 411 -10.62 -1.90 20.71
C GLY A 411 -9.38 -1.90 19.81
N LEU A 412 -8.88 -0.72 19.42
CA LEU A 412 -7.62 -0.60 18.68
C LEU A 412 -6.46 -1.19 19.48
N ALA A 413 -6.32 -0.79 20.75
CA ALA A 413 -5.25 -1.26 21.63
C ALA A 413 -5.33 -2.78 21.87
N GLY A 414 -6.52 -3.32 22.12
CA GLY A 414 -6.76 -4.75 22.36
C GLY A 414 -6.48 -5.61 21.12
N ALA A 415 -6.95 -5.19 19.95
CA ALA A 415 -6.69 -5.92 18.71
C ALA A 415 -5.20 -5.84 18.32
N PHE A 416 -4.55 -4.68 18.52
CA PHE A 416 -3.11 -4.54 18.35
C PHE A 416 -2.36 -5.49 19.30
N ALA A 417 -2.76 -5.56 20.59
CA ALA A 417 -2.18 -6.43 21.65
C ALA A 417 -2.14 -7.89 21.26
N LEU A 418 -3.26 -8.37 20.73
CA LEU A 418 -3.41 -9.76 20.32
C LEU A 418 -2.66 -10.09 19.04
N SER A 419 -2.42 -9.10 18.17
CA SER A 419 -1.91 -9.34 16.82
C SER A 419 -0.41 -9.15 16.65
N TYR A 420 0.22 -8.20 17.37
CA TYR A 420 1.56 -7.73 17.03
C TYR A 420 2.63 -7.86 18.12
N TRP A 421 2.29 -7.62 19.40
CA TRP A 421 3.28 -7.44 20.48
C TRP A 421 3.33 -8.58 21.49
N GLU A 422 2.54 -9.65 21.30
CA GLU A 422 2.45 -10.78 22.26
C GLU A 422 2.34 -10.28 23.71
N ALA A 423 1.71 -9.12 23.90
CA ALA A 423 1.70 -8.39 25.15
C ALA A 423 0.47 -8.79 25.95
N GLU A 424 0.51 -10.02 26.44
CA GLU A 424 -0.57 -10.60 27.25
C GLU A 424 -0.86 -9.73 28.49
N GLY A 425 0.13 -9.00 28.99
CA GLY A 425 -0.01 -8.07 30.13
C GLY A 425 -0.76 -6.77 29.85
N ALA A 426 -1.05 -6.41 28.58
CA ALA A 426 -1.75 -5.17 28.26
C ALA A 426 -3.28 -5.31 28.17
N LEU A 427 -3.77 -6.54 27.94
CA LEU A 427 -5.19 -6.84 27.79
C LEU A 427 -6.05 -6.47 29.01
N PRO A 428 -5.58 -6.65 30.26
CA PRO A 428 -6.38 -6.28 31.41
C PRO A 428 -6.61 -4.76 31.51
N GLY A 429 -5.62 -3.95 31.13
CA GLY A 429 -5.76 -2.48 31.11
C GLY A 429 -6.75 -1.99 30.06
N VAL A 430 -6.78 -2.64 28.90
CA VAL A 430 -7.76 -2.37 27.83
C VAL A 430 -9.19 -2.72 28.28
N ALA A 431 -9.35 -3.87 28.95
CA ALA A 431 -10.64 -4.31 29.47
C ALA A 431 -11.20 -3.35 30.55
N ILE A 432 -10.32 -2.80 31.40
CA ILE A 432 -10.69 -1.78 32.39
C ILE A 432 -11.19 -0.50 31.71
N ALA A 433 -10.44 -0.01 30.70
CA ALA A 433 -10.76 1.25 30.02
C ALA A 433 -12.13 1.20 29.32
N ALA A 434 -12.48 0.08 28.71
CA ALA A 434 -13.76 -0.10 28.02
C ALA A 434 -14.96 -0.33 28.96
N SER A 435 -14.73 -0.54 30.25
CA SER A 435 -15.75 -0.71 31.29
C SER A 435 -16.91 -1.63 30.87
N LEU A 436 -16.63 -2.90 30.53
CA LEU A 436 -17.64 -3.81 29.95
C LEU A 436 -18.60 -4.44 30.98
N VAL A 437 -18.08 -5.00 32.07
CA VAL A 437 -18.91 -5.69 33.08
C VAL A 437 -19.77 -4.73 33.91
N PRO A 438 -19.25 -3.58 34.39
CA PRO A 438 -20.03 -2.76 35.31
C PRO A 438 -21.32 -2.18 34.73
N PRO A 439 -21.41 -1.74 33.46
CA PRO A 439 -22.69 -1.35 32.87
C PRO A 439 -23.70 -2.50 32.83
N LEU A 440 -23.26 -3.74 32.62
CA LEU A 440 -24.15 -4.92 32.66
C LEU A 440 -24.65 -5.21 34.08
N ALA A 441 -23.76 -5.16 35.07
CA ALA A 441 -24.13 -5.31 36.47
C ALA A 441 -25.03 -4.16 36.96
N SER A 442 -24.72 -2.91 36.59
CA SER A 442 -25.57 -1.73 36.82
C SER A 442 -26.94 -1.88 36.18
N SER A 443 -27.01 -2.43 34.96
CA SER A 443 -28.27 -2.72 34.29
C SER A 443 -29.09 -3.72 35.11
N GLY A 444 -28.50 -4.83 35.54
CA GLY A 444 -29.16 -5.81 36.39
C GLY A 444 -29.66 -5.24 37.73
N ILE A 445 -28.84 -4.45 38.42
CA ILE A 445 -29.23 -3.80 39.69
C ILE A 445 -30.41 -2.83 39.47
N ALA A 446 -30.34 -1.97 38.45
CA ALA A 446 -31.40 -1.02 38.16
C ALA A 446 -32.72 -1.70 37.74
N LEU A 447 -32.66 -2.84 37.04
CA LEU A 447 -33.82 -3.65 36.71
C LEU A 447 -34.46 -4.26 37.96
N ALA A 448 -33.66 -4.73 38.93
CA ALA A 448 -34.16 -5.29 40.19
C ALA A 448 -34.86 -4.23 41.06
N GLU A 449 -34.38 -2.99 41.03
CA GLU A 449 -34.97 -1.83 41.73
C GLU A 449 -36.20 -1.24 41.02
N GLY A 450 -36.60 -1.77 39.86
CA GLY A 450 -37.75 -1.28 39.08
C GLY A 450 -37.46 -0.04 38.22
N GLU A 451 -36.21 0.40 38.15
CA GLU A 451 -35.75 1.58 37.40
C GLU A 451 -35.35 1.21 35.96
N TRP A 452 -36.33 0.76 35.17
CA TRP A 452 -36.15 0.26 33.80
C TRP A 452 -35.40 1.23 32.88
N ARG A 453 -35.66 2.54 33.01
CA ARG A 453 -35.02 3.57 32.20
C ARG A 453 -33.51 3.65 32.45
N LEU A 454 -33.12 3.56 33.73
CA LEU A 454 -31.72 3.57 34.14
C LEU A 454 -31.03 2.26 33.71
N GLY A 455 -31.72 1.12 33.88
CA GLY A 455 -31.23 -0.18 33.43
C GLY A 455 -30.96 -0.23 31.93
N LEU A 456 -31.85 0.35 31.11
CA LEU A 456 -31.66 0.49 29.67
C LEU A 456 -30.50 1.41 29.32
N GLY A 457 -30.33 2.53 30.02
CA GLY A 457 -29.21 3.44 29.80
C GLY A 457 -27.84 2.76 29.97
N ALA A 458 -27.70 1.93 31.01
CA ALA A 458 -26.48 1.16 31.25
C ALA A 458 -26.27 0.04 30.21
N LEU A 459 -27.36 -0.58 29.74
CA LEU A 459 -27.29 -1.55 28.65
C LEU A 459 -26.86 -0.89 27.33
N ILE A 460 -27.36 0.30 27.03
CA ILE A 460 -26.96 1.06 25.83
C ILE A 460 -25.46 1.36 25.88
N LEU A 461 -24.93 1.80 27.03
CA LEU A 461 -23.49 2.02 27.21
C LEU A 461 -22.67 0.76 26.88
N PHE A 462 -23.11 -0.42 27.34
CA PHE A 462 -22.46 -1.68 26.97
C PHE A 462 -22.53 -1.95 25.47
N ILE A 463 -23.72 -1.83 24.86
CA ILE A 463 -23.93 -2.11 23.43
C ILE A 463 -23.06 -1.19 22.56
N THR A 464 -23.01 0.10 22.88
CA THR A 464 -22.17 1.05 22.15
C THR A 464 -20.69 0.70 22.29
N ASN A 465 -20.24 0.34 23.49
CA ASN A 465 -18.84 -0.05 23.71
C ASN A 465 -18.49 -1.35 22.96
N TYR A 466 -19.39 -2.34 23.00
CA TYR A 466 -19.26 -3.59 22.24
C TYR A 466 -19.06 -3.32 20.75
N LEU A 467 -19.93 -2.51 20.15
CA LEU A 467 -19.88 -2.21 18.72
C LEU A 467 -18.60 -1.46 18.34
N MET A 468 -18.18 -0.48 19.15
CA MET A 468 -16.95 0.26 18.86
C MET A 468 -15.69 -0.59 18.99
N ILE A 469 -15.63 -1.48 19.99
CA ILE A 469 -14.50 -2.40 20.14
C ILE A 469 -14.44 -3.36 18.96
N ALA A 470 -15.58 -3.95 18.58
CA ALA A 470 -15.64 -4.87 17.44
C ALA A 470 -15.26 -4.18 16.12
N LEU A 471 -15.73 -2.95 15.89
CA LEU A 471 -15.37 -2.13 14.72
C LEU A 471 -13.89 -1.77 14.71
N ALA A 472 -13.35 -1.31 15.83
CA ALA A 472 -11.93 -0.98 15.97
C ALA A 472 -11.05 -2.21 15.73
N ALA A 473 -11.43 -3.35 16.29
CA ALA A 473 -10.73 -4.61 16.06
C ALA A 473 -10.75 -5.00 14.58
N ALA A 474 -11.91 -4.91 13.92
CA ALA A 474 -12.02 -5.15 12.48
C ALA A 474 -11.08 -4.23 11.67
N LEU A 475 -10.99 -2.93 12.02
CA LEU A 475 -10.08 -1.99 11.37
C LEU A 475 -8.61 -2.40 11.53
N VAL A 476 -8.20 -2.85 12.72
CA VAL A 476 -6.83 -3.32 12.96
C VAL A 476 -6.53 -4.58 12.14
N PHE A 477 -7.44 -5.55 12.12
CA PHE A 477 -7.26 -6.77 11.33
C PHE A 477 -7.22 -6.47 9.82
N LEU A 478 -8.03 -5.53 9.33
CA LEU A 478 -7.97 -5.06 7.95
C LEU A 478 -6.60 -4.47 7.61
N VAL A 479 -6.06 -3.60 8.48
CA VAL A 479 -4.72 -2.99 8.29
C VAL A 479 -3.61 -4.05 8.27
N PHE A 480 -3.74 -5.11 9.08
CA PHE A 480 -2.78 -6.22 9.10
C PHE A 480 -2.95 -7.24 7.97
N GLY A 481 -3.97 -7.06 7.11
CA GLY A 481 -4.18 -7.86 5.91
C GLY A 481 -4.87 -9.21 6.18
N PHE A 482 -5.77 -9.28 7.16
CA PHE A 482 -6.64 -10.44 7.38
C PHE A 482 -7.72 -10.60 6.31
#